data_AF-A0AAW9EAD0-F1
#
_entry.id   AF-A0AAW9EAD0-F1
#
_cell.length_a   1.000
_cell.length_b   1.000
_cell.length_c   1.000
_cell.angle_alpha   90.00
_cell.angle_beta   90.00
_cell.angle_gamma   90.00
#
_symmetry.space_group_name_H-M   'P 1'
#
loop_
_entity.id
_entity.type
_entity.pdbx_description
1 polymer ?
#
loop_
_entity_poly.entity_id
_entity_poly.type
_entity_poly.pdbx_seq_one_letter_code
_entity_poly.pdbx_strand_id
1 'polypeptide(L)'
;FRFGKNRAGDFHFLQQAGARYGFEVANTESYCDKGLRISSTAVREALFNDDLALAESLLGHPYSVCGRVVHGNQLGRTIGFPTANIPMKRLVAPVAGVYAVDVYLADHQSPLAGVANIGSRPTVKGKG
;
A
#
# COMPACT_ATOMS: atom_id res chain seq x y z
N PHE A 1 -0.42 15.72 15.25
CA PHE A 1 -1.12 14.50 15.72
C PHE A 1 -2.39 14.92 16.48
N ARG A 2 -3.51 14.20 16.32
CA ARG A 2 -4.78 14.47 17.01
C ARG A 2 -5.52 13.17 17.33
N PHE A 3 -6.23 13.10 18.45
CA PHE A 3 -6.97 11.90 18.88
C PHE A 3 -8.22 12.26 19.72
N GLY A 4 -8.97 11.23 20.15
CA GLY A 4 -10.18 11.41 20.97
C GLY A 4 -11.40 11.91 20.18
N LYS A 5 -12.52 12.07 20.87
CA LYS A 5 -13.77 12.58 20.29
C LYS A 5 -13.52 13.95 19.65
N ASN A 6 -13.96 14.12 18.40
CA ASN A 6 -13.81 15.35 17.63
C ASN A 6 -12.36 15.86 17.52
N ARG A 7 -11.35 14.96 17.58
CA ARG A 7 -9.92 15.32 17.48
C ARG A 7 -9.46 16.31 18.55
N ALA A 8 -10.14 16.35 19.71
CA ALA A 8 -9.87 17.29 20.78
C ALA A 8 -8.52 17.05 21.49
N GLY A 9 -8.04 15.81 21.52
CA GLY A 9 -6.71 15.48 22.05
C GLY A 9 -5.60 15.80 21.05
N ASP A 10 -4.48 16.30 21.55
CA ASP A 10 -3.29 16.61 20.77
C ASP A 10 -1.99 16.31 21.53
N PHE A 11 -0.85 16.73 20.97
CA PHE A 11 0.45 16.48 21.60
C PHE A 11 0.56 17.17 22.97
N HIS A 12 0.05 18.40 23.09
CA HIS A 12 0.09 19.14 24.34
C HIS A 12 -0.78 18.48 25.42
N PHE A 13 -1.93 17.93 25.03
CA PHE A 13 -2.74 17.09 25.91
C PHE A 13 -1.93 15.90 26.46
N LEU A 14 -1.17 15.20 25.59
CA LEU A 14 -0.34 14.09 26.02
C LEU A 14 0.77 14.53 26.97
N GLN A 15 1.41 15.68 26.75
CA GLN A 15 2.43 16.22 27.66
C GLN A 15 1.87 16.48 29.06
N GLN A 16 0.68 17.09 29.15
CA GLN A 16 0.02 17.31 30.44
C GLN A 16 -0.34 15.99 31.14
N ALA A 17 -0.84 15.01 30.38
CA ALA A 17 -1.14 13.69 30.91
C ALA A 17 0.13 12.96 31.38
N GLY A 18 1.23 13.08 30.64
CA GLY A 18 2.54 12.54 31.01
C GLY A 18 3.03 13.08 32.35
N ALA A 19 2.95 14.40 32.54
CA ALA A 19 3.29 15.06 33.80
C ALA A 19 2.40 14.59 34.97
N ARG A 20 1.11 14.32 34.72
CA ARG A 20 0.15 13.88 35.74
C ARG A 20 0.27 12.40 36.11
N TYR A 21 0.57 11.54 35.14
CA TYR A 21 0.50 10.09 35.28
C TYR A 21 1.86 9.38 35.21
N GLY A 22 2.96 10.12 35.05
CA GLY A 22 4.33 9.60 35.15
C GLY A 22 4.82 8.87 33.90
N PHE A 23 4.52 9.39 32.70
CA PHE A 23 5.07 8.86 31.45
C PHE A 23 5.67 9.97 30.57
N GLU A 24 6.65 9.58 29.75
CA GLU A 24 7.32 10.50 28.83
C GLU A 24 6.60 10.57 27.48
N VAL A 25 6.66 11.76 26.86
CA VAL A 25 6.07 12.01 25.55
C VAL A 25 7.14 12.58 24.64
N ALA A 26 7.53 11.80 23.64
CA ALA A 26 8.47 12.22 22.61
C ALA A 26 7.72 12.62 21.33
N ASN A 27 8.19 13.69 20.67
CA ASN A 27 7.71 14.06 19.34
C ASN A 27 8.53 13.33 18.29
N THR A 28 7.86 12.65 17.36
CA THR A 28 8.50 12.16 16.14
C THR A 28 8.31 13.22 15.07
N GLU A 29 9.38 13.93 14.73
CA GLU A 29 9.35 14.91 13.65
C GLU A 29 8.95 14.24 12.33
N SER A 30 8.30 15.01 11.46
CA SER A 30 8.02 14.51 10.11
C SER A 30 9.33 14.36 9.35
N TYR A 31 9.58 13.15 8.86
CA TYR A 31 10.73 12.92 8.00
C TYR A 31 10.48 13.51 6.61
N CYS A 32 11.46 14.22 6.08
CA CYS A 32 11.43 14.82 4.75
C CYS A 32 12.60 14.26 3.94
N ASP A 33 12.32 13.81 2.72
CA ASP A 33 13.34 13.45 1.72
C ASP A 33 13.28 14.49 0.59
N LYS A 34 14.42 15.10 0.26
CA LYS A 34 14.56 16.14 -0.79
C LYS A 34 13.52 17.27 -0.71
N GLY A 35 13.08 17.64 0.51
CA GLY A 35 12.09 18.68 0.74
C GLY A 35 10.63 18.22 0.63
N LEU A 36 10.38 16.96 0.27
CA LEU A 36 9.06 16.35 0.29
C LEU A 36 8.84 15.61 1.61
N ARG A 37 7.75 15.93 2.30
CA ARG A 37 7.35 15.21 3.52
C ARG A 37 6.94 13.79 3.18
N ILE A 38 7.62 12.80 3.77
CA ILE A 38 7.22 11.41 3.65
C ILE A 38 5.92 11.20 4.41
N SER A 39 4.88 10.76 3.69
CA SER A 39 3.57 10.50 4.27
C SER A 39 2.79 9.49 3.43
N SER A 40 1.82 8.81 4.05
CA SER A 40 0.94 7.90 3.30
C SER A 40 0.11 8.62 2.24
N THR A 41 -0.11 9.93 2.36
CA THR A 41 -0.78 10.73 1.31
C THR A 41 0.12 10.86 0.10
N ALA A 42 1.37 11.31 0.30
CA ALA A 42 2.34 11.45 -0.78
C ALA A 42 2.61 10.11 -1.51
N VAL A 43 2.73 9.01 -0.76
CA VAL A 43 2.88 7.67 -1.37
C VAL A 43 1.67 7.30 -2.23
N ARG A 44 0.44 7.56 -1.76
CA ARG A 44 -0.77 7.25 -2.55
C ARG A 44 -0.88 8.13 -3.79
N GLU A 45 -0.50 9.41 -3.70
CA GLU A 45 -0.49 10.32 -4.85
C GLU A 45 0.55 9.89 -5.89
N ALA A 46 1.76 9.51 -5.46
CA ALA A 46 2.79 9.00 -6.35
C ALA A 46 2.31 7.74 -7.10
N LEU A 47 1.76 6.75 -6.36
CA LEU A 47 1.22 5.52 -6.94
C LEU A 47 0.04 5.78 -7.88
N PHE A 48 -0.86 6.70 -7.51
CA PHE A 48 -2.01 7.06 -8.35
C PHE A 48 -1.59 7.70 -9.68
N ASN A 49 -0.45 8.40 -9.70
CA ASN A 49 0.11 9.02 -10.90
C ASN A 49 1.12 8.10 -11.64
N ASP A 50 1.21 6.81 -11.28
CA ASP A 50 2.18 5.84 -11.80
C ASP A 50 3.66 6.26 -11.64
N ASP A 51 3.97 7.16 -10.70
CA ASP A 51 5.34 7.55 -10.37
C ASP A 51 5.96 6.55 -9.37
N LEU A 52 6.33 5.38 -9.89
CA LEU A 52 6.90 4.29 -9.11
C LEU A 52 8.27 4.65 -8.50
N ALA A 53 9.06 5.51 -9.15
CA ALA A 53 10.35 5.95 -8.67
C ALA A 53 10.21 6.85 -7.43
N LEU A 54 9.26 7.79 -7.47
CA LEU A 54 8.94 8.59 -6.30
C LEU A 54 8.36 7.74 -5.17
N ALA A 55 7.45 6.81 -5.50
CA ALA A 55 6.89 5.90 -4.49
C ALA A 55 7.98 5.07 -3.80
N GLU A 56 8.96 4.56 -4.54
CA GLU A 56 10.11 3.83 -4.00
C GLU A 56 10.99 4.73 -3.10
N SER A 57 11.31 5.95 -3.55
CA SER A 57 12.08 6.91 -2.74
C SER A 57 11.38 7.21 -1.41
N LEU A 58 10.05 7.35 -1.43
CA LEU A 58 9.24 7.63 -0.24
C LEU A 58 9.09 6.41 0.70
N LEU A 59 9.11 5.19 0.16
CA LEU A 59 8.96 3.95 0.93
C LEU A 59 10.31 3.39 1.42
N GLY A 60 11.40 3.72 0.74
CA GLY A 60 12.71 3.10 0.92
C GLY A 60 12.85 1.71 0.28
N HIS A 61 11.84 1.26 -0.47
CA HIS A 61 11.83 0.00 -1.21
C HIS A 61 10.75 0.03 -2.32
N PRO A 62 10.84 -0.84 -3.35
CA PRO A 62 9.80 -0.93 -4.36
C PRO A 62 8.41 -1.23 -3.79
N TYR A 63 7.37 -0.61 -4.34
CA TYR A 63 6.00 -0.90 -3.94
C TYR A 63 5.66 -2.38 -4.19
N SER A 64 5.07 -3.04 -3.20
CA SER A 64 4.75 -4.46 -3.26
C SER A 64 3.31 -4.75 -2.83
N VAL A 65 2.74 -5.80 -3.42
CA VAL A 65 1.42 -6.34 -3.07
C VAL A 65 1.62 -7.78 -2.63
N CYS A 66 1.10 -8.12 -1.45
CA CYS A 66 1.12 -9.49 -0.93
C CYS A 66 -0.31 -10.01 -0.76
N GLY A 67 -0.50 -11.30 -0.96
CA GLY A 67 -1.77 -11.95 -0.70
C GLY A 67 -1.77 -13.42 -1.07
N ARG A 68 -2.80 -14.14 -0.59
CA ARG A 68 -3.00 -15.54 -0.92
C ARG A 68 -3.50 -15.67 -2.36
N VAL A 69 -2.85 -16.52 -3.14
CA VAL A 69 -3.32 -16.89 -4.48
C VAL A 69 -4.66 -17.61 -4.36
N VAL A 70 -5.65 -17.15 -5.12
CA VAL A 70 -6.97 -17.78 -5.22
C VAL A 70 -7.20 -18.35 -6.61
N HIS A 71 -8.16 -19.27 -6.70
CA HIS A 71 -8.62 -19.78 -7.98
C HIS A 71 -9.34 -18.67 -8.74
N GLY A 72 -8.87 -18.36 -9.95
CA GLY A 72 -9.53 -17.47 -10.90
C GLY A 72 -9.92 -18.23 -12.17
N ASN A 73 -10.11 -17.51 -13.27
CA ASN A 73 -10.52 -18.10 -14.56
C ASN A 73 -9.41 -18.93 -15.24
N GLN A 74 -8.21 -18.98 -14.67
CA GLN A 74 -7.04 -19.74 -15.15
C GLN A 74 -6.69 -19.53 -16.65
N LEU A 75 -7.08 -18.39 -17.23
CA LEU A 75 -6.94 -18.12 -18.67
C LEU A 75 -5.49 -18.17 -19.15
N GLY A 76 -4.49 -17.84 -18.32
CA GLY A 76 -3.09 -17.95 -18.75
C GLY A 76 -2.69 -19.39 -19.08
N ARG A 77 -3.34 -20.41 -18.49
CA ARG A 77 -3.06 -21.81 -18.82
C ARG A 77 -3.38 -22.14 -20.28
N THR A 78 -4.32 -21.44 -20.91
CA THR A 78 -4.65 -21.66 -22.33
C THR A 78 -3.60 -21.07 -23.28
N ILE A 79 -2.73 -20.20 -22.80
CA ILE A 79 -1.62 -19.58 -23.55
C ILE A 79 -0.24 -19.98 -23.01
N GLY A 80 -0.16 -20.99 -22.14
CA GLY A 80 1.10 -21.57 -21.64
C GLY A 80 1.72 -20.85 -20.43
N PHE A 81 1.02 -19.91 -19.79
CA PHE A 81 1.56 -19.14 -18.66
C PHE A 81 0.83 -19.42 -17.34
N PRO A 82 1.54 -19.77 -16.26
CA PRO A 82 0.93 -19.89 -14.93
C PRO A 82 0.40 -18.54 -14.45
N THR A 83 -0.79 -18.51 -13.84
CA THR A 83 -1.42 -17.29 -13.33
C THR A 83 -1.67 -17.34 -11.83
N ALA A 84 -1.32 -16.28 -11.13
CA ALA A 84 -1.69 -16.04 -9.74
C ALA A 84 -2.78 -14.95 -9.68
N ASN A 85 -3.94 -15.26 -9.11
CA ASN A 85 -4.98 -14.27 -8.85
C ASN A 85 -4.91 -13.87 -7.38
N ILE A 86 -4.72 -12.58 -7.09
CA ILE A 86 -4.59 -12.08 -5.71
C ILE A 86 -5.73 -11.08 -5.46
N PRO A 87 -6.70 -11.39 -4.57
CA PRO A 87 -7.79 -10.47 -4.28
C PRO A 87 -7.28 -9.31 -3.43
N MET A 88 -7.36 -8.09 -3.97
CA MET A 88 -7.07 -6.88 -3.21
C MET A 88 -8.26 -6.58 -2.29
N LYS A 89 -8.11 -6.79 -0.98
CA LYS A 89 -9.16 -6.50 0.02
C LYS A 89 -9.35 -5.00 0.30
N ARG A 90 -8.70 -4.12 -0.46
CA ARG A 90 -8.83 -2.67 -0.32
C ARG A 90 -9.90 -2.17 -1.29
N LEU A 91 -10.73 -1.22 -0.82
CA LEU A 91 -11.79 -0.60 -1.63
C LEU A 91 -11.25 0.06 -2.91
N VAL A 92 -10.00 0.54 -2.89
CA VAL A 92 -9.31 1.12 -4.04
C VAL A 92 -7.86 0.62 -4.06
N ALA A 93 -7.44 0.03 -5.17
CA ALA A 93 -6.04 -0.27 -5.42
C ALA A 93 -5.28 1.03 -5.69
N PRO A 94 -4.11 1.26 -5.08
CA PRO A 94 -3.36 2.50 -5.28
C PRO A 94 -2.72 2.61 -6.66
N VAL A 95 -2.73 1.53 -7.44
CA VAL A 95 -2.25 1.44 -8.84
C VAL A 95 -3.28 0.67 -9.66
N ALA A 96 -3.38 0.95 -10.96
CA ALA A 96 -4.24 0.24 -11.89
C ALA A 96 -3.62 0.25 -13.30
N GLY A 97 -3.44 -0.93 -13.90
CA GLY A 97 -2.74 -1.06 -15.17
C GLY A 97 -2.02 -2.39 -15.31
N VAL A 98 -1.07 -2.43 -16.25
CA VAL A 98 -0.22 -3.58 -16.55
C VAL A 98 1.22 -3.24 -16.18
N TYR A 99 1.85 -4.05 -15.34
CA TYR A 99 3.18 -3.79 -14.79
C TYR A 99 4.08 -5.01 -14.97
N ALA A 100 5.36 -4.76 -15.30
CA ALA A 100 6.40 -5.77 -15.09
C ALA A 100 6.67 -5.87 -13.59
N VAL A 101 6.75 -7.10 -13.06
CA VAL A 101 6.88 -7.34 -11.62
C VAL A 101 7.85 -8.47 -11.34
N ASP A 102 8.46 -8.41 -10.15
CA ASP A 102 9.12 -9.54 -9.51
C ASP A 102 8.15 -10.25 -8.57
N VAL A 103 7.99 -11.55 -8.74
CA VAL A 103 7.11 -12.40 -7.93
C VAL A 103 7.94 -13.23 -6.96
N TYR A 104 7.74 -12.97 -5.67
CA TYR A 104 8.36 -13.73 -4.59
C TYR A 104 7.38 -14.79 -4.08
N LEU A 105 7.77 -16.06 -4.17
CA LEU A 105 7.01 -17.20 -3.64
C LEU A 105 7.71 -17.76 -2.40
N ALA A 106 6.95 -18.23 -1.41
CA ALA A 106 7.51 -18.68 -0.13
C ALA A 106 8.44 -19.89 -0.25
N ASP A 107 8.24 -20.70 -1.29
CA ASP A 107 8.97 -21.93 -1.61
C ASP A 107 10.02 -21.74 -2.72
N HIS A 108 10.23 -20.52 -3.20
CA HIS A 108 11.26 -20.20 -4.20
C HIS A 108 12.37 -19.31 -3.60
N GLN A 109 13.62 -19.58 -3.98
CA GLN A 109 14.77 -18.81 -3.51
C GLN A 109 15.00 -17.51 -4.29
N SER A 110 14.59 -17.45 -5.56
CA SER A 110 14.75 -16.27 -6.41
C SER A 110 13.40 -15.74 -6.90
N PRO A 111 13.25 -14.43 -7.10
CA PRO A 111 12.05 -13.87 -7.70
C PRO A 111 11.86 -14.39 -9.12
N LEU A 112 10.60 -14.53 -9.53
CA LEU A 112 10.21 -14.82 -10.90
C LEU A 112 9.76 -13.52 -11.58
N ALA A 113 10.28 -13.25 -12.78
CA ALA A 113 9.77 -12.17 -13.59
C ALA A 113 8.33 -12.47 -14.05
N GLY A 114 7.46 -11.47 -14.01
CA GLY A 114 6.06 -11.62 -14.38
C GLY A 114 5.44 -10.33 -14.90
N VAL A 115 4.20 -10.46 -15.36
CA VAL A 115 3.35 -9.33 -15.75
C VAL A 115 2.12 -9.34 -14.83
N ALA A 116 1.93 -8.27 -14.07
CA ALA A 116 0.76 -8.07 -13.22
C ALA A 116 -0.27 -7.20 -13.94
N ASN A 117 -1.51 -7.66 -13.98
CA ASN A 117 -2.65 -6.85 -14.35
C ASN A 117 -3.42 -6.49 -13.07
N ILE A 118 -3.42 -5.21 -12.73
CA ILE A 118 -4.08 -4.67 -11.53
C ILE A 118 -5.25 -3.83 -12.00
N GLY A 119 -6.46 -4.22 -11.62
CA GLY A 119 -7.64 -3.49 -12.00
C GLY A 119 -8.87 -3.96 -11.23
N SER A 120 -9.90 -3.12 -11.25
CA SER A 120 -11.21 -3.51 -10.77
C SER A 120 -11.92 -4.31 -11.86
N ARG A 121 -12.50 -5.47 -11.51
CA ARG A 121 -13.48 -6.10 -12.40
C ARG A 121 -14.73 -5.23 -12.33
N PRO A 122 -15.17 -4.59 -13.43
CA PRO A 122 -16.47 -3.94 -13.43
C PRO A 122 -17.49 -5.03 -13.13
N THR A 123 -18.25 -4.89 -12.05
CA THR A 123 -19.36 -5.80 -11.78
C THR A 123 -20.35 -5.63 -12.93
N VAL A 124 -20.47 -6.67 -13.75
CA VAL A 124 -21.52 -6.74 -14.76
C VAL A 124 -22.85 -6.83 -14.02
N LYS A 125 -23.61 -5.74 -14.09
CA LYS A 125 -25.00 -5.50 -13.62
C LYS A 125 -25.18 -5.18 -12.13
N GLY A 126 -25.36 -3.88 -11.89
CA GLY A 126 -26.36 -3.42 -10.94
C GLY A 126 -27.77 -3.78 -11.44
N LYS A 127 -28.59 -4.26 -10.52
CA LYS A 127 -30.05 -4.07 -10.46
C LYS A 127 -30.46 -4.23 -8.99
N GLY A 128 -30.95 -3.15 -8.38
CA GLY A 128 -31.52 -3.12 -7.03
C GLY A 128 -30.66 -2.37 -6.04
#